data_AF-A0A2H6GZU9-F1
#
_entry.id   AF-A0A2H6GZU9-F1
#
_cell.length_a   1.000
_cell.length_b   1.000
_cell.length_c   1.000
_cell.angle_alpha   90.00
_cell.angle_beta   90.00
_cell.angle_gamma   90.00
#
_symmetry.space_group_name_H-M   'P 1'
#
loop_
_entity.id
_entity.type
_entity.pdbx_description
1 polymer ?
#
loop_
_entity_poly.entity_id
_entity_poly.type
_entity_poly.pdbx_seq_one_letter_code
_entity_poly.pdbx_strand_id
1 'polypeptide(L)' 'MEFSSQCLGSVGDYAVDIVHVPRNDEDNLVENQCEDFRSGKVTHFIELDKEGNIARIV' A
#
# COMPACT_ATOMS: atom_id res chain seq x y z
N MET A 1 1.14 -16.66 10.10
CA MET A 1 0.31 -15.82 9.21
C MET A 1 1.27 -15.27 8.19
N GLU A 2 1.11 -15.67 6.94
CA GLU A 2 1.85 -15.06 5.83
C GLU A 2 1.29 -13.64 5.67
N PHE A 3 2.17 -12.65 5.76
CA PHE A 3 1.82 -11.24 5.60
C PHE A 3 2.02 -10.91 4.13
N SER A 4 0.94 -10.62 3.42
CA SER A 4 0.99 -10.01 2.11
C SER A 4 0.70 -8.53 2.26
N SER A 5 1.28 -7.69 1.39
CA SER A 5 0.87 -6.29 1.30
C SER A 5 -0.65 -6.19 1.13
N GLN A 6 -1.26 -5.19 1.76
CA GLN A 6 -2.71 -5.08 1.88
C GLN A 6 -3.18 -3.63 1.75
N CYS A 7 -4.18 -3.40 0.88
CA CYS A 7 -4.89 -2.13 0.85
C CYS A 7 -5.86 -1.98 2.02
N LEU A 8 -5.72 -0.87 2.76
CA LEU A 8 -6.63 -0.45 3.82
C LEU A 8 -7.77 0.45 3.30
N GLY A 9 -7.59 1.09 2.15
CA GLY A 9 -8.58 1.92 1.48
C GLY A 9 -7.96 3.18 0.86
N SER A 10 -8.81 4.12 0.49
CA SER A 10 -8.41 5.41 -0.07
C SER A 10 -8.87 6.59 0.80
N VAL A 11 -8.06 7.64 0.82
CA VAL A 11 -8.34 8.93 1.46
C VAL A 11 -7.89 10.07 0.57
N GLY A 12 -8.84 10.84 0.04
CA GLY A 12 -8.54 11.84 -0.98
C GLY A 12 -7.95 11.18 -2.23
N ASP A 13 -6.77 11.65 -2.67
CA ASP A 13 -6.04 11.11 -3.82
C ASP A 13 -4.95 10.08 -3.42
N TYR A 14 -5.03 9.55 -2.20
CA TYR A 14 -4.08 8.55 -1.68
C TYR A 14 -4.76 7.19 -1.49
N ALA A 15 -4.08 6.11 -1.89
CA ALA A 15 -4.30 4.77 -1.35
C ALA A 15 -3.44 4.57 -0.09
N VAL A 16 -3.97 3.85 0.90
CA VAL A 16 -3.23 3.49 2.11
C VAL A 16 -2.95 1.99 2.06
N ASP A 17 -1.68 1.63 1.97
CA ASP A 17 -1.22 0.24 1.86
C ASP A 17 -0.32 -0.13 3.04
N ILE A 18 -0.46 -1.37 3.49
CA ILE A 18 0.40 -1.98 4.51
C ILE A 18 1.49 -2.76 3.78
N VAL A 19 2.76 -2.47 4.03
CA VAL A 19 3.92 -3.03 3.32
C VAL A 19 4.95 -3.64 4.25
N HIS A 20 5.89 -4.42 3.70
CA HIS A 20 7.05 -4.88 4.45
C HIS A 20 8.00 -3.71 4.76
N VAL A 21 8.66 -3.77 5.92
CA VAL A 21 9.72 -2.85 6.31
C VAL A 21 10.94 -3.66 6.76
N PRO A 22 12.02 -3.75 5.95
CA PRO A 22 12.19 -3.13 4.63
C PRO A 22 11.27 -3.74 3.56
N ARG A 23 10.91 -2.94 2.53
CA ARG A 23 10.09 -3.41 1.40
C ARG A 23 10.77 -4.58 0.69
N ASN A 24 9.97 -5.51 0.18
CA ASN A 24 10.42 -6.62 -0.66
C ASN A 24 9.72 -6.59 -2.02
N ASP A 25 9.97 -7.60 -2.86
CA ASP A 25 9.41 -7.67 -4.20
C ASP A 25 7.88 -7.85 -4.20
N GLU A 26 7.30 -8.43 -3.14
CA GLU A 26 5.86 -8.65 -3.01
C GLU A 26 5.08 -7.34 -2.86
N ASP A 27 5.68 -6.31 -2.27
CA ASP A 27 5.07 -4.98 -2.12
C ASP A 27 4.91 -4.25 -3.46
N ASN A 28 5.52 -4.76 -4.54
CA ASN A 28 5.43 -4.18 -5.89
C ASN A 28 4.54 -5.00 -6.83
N LEU A 29 4.02 -6.15 -6.38
CA LEU A 29 3.12 -6.98 -7.16
C LEU A 29 1.80 -6.25 -7.38
N VAL A 30 1.35 -6.19 -8.65
CA VAL A 30 0.15 -5.46 -9.06
C VAL A 30 -1.11 -6.04 -8.40
N GLU A 31 -1.11 -7.35 -8.15
CA GLU A 31 -2.16 -8.05 -7.42
C GLU A 31 -2.32 -7.60 -5.97
N ASN A 32 -1.24 -7.08 -5.34
CA ASN A 32 -1.23 -6.62 -3.95
C ASN A 32 -1.53 -5.12 -3.82
N GLN A 33 -1.52 -4.38 -4.92
CA GLN A 33 -1.82 -2.94 -4.92
C GLN A 33 -3.32 -2.68 -4.80
N CYS A 34 -3.67 -1.56 -4.15
CA CYS A 34 -5.06 -1.17 -4.00
C CYS A 34 -5.80 -1.00 -5.35
N GLU A 35 -7.04 -1.50 -5.45
CA GLU A 35 -7.85 -1.39 -6.66
C GLU A 35 -8.06 0.06 -7.11
N ASP A 36 -8.26 0.98 -6.15
CA ASP A 36 -8.41 2.40 -6.44
C ASP A 36 -7.16 2.99 -7.11
N PHE A 37 -5.97 2.53 -6.72
CA PHE A 37 -4.72 2.95 -7.37
C PHE A 37 -4.58 2.29 -8.75
N ARG A 38 -4.82 0.98 -8.85
CA ARG A 38 -4.72 0.25 -10.13
C ARG A 38 -5.70 0.76 -11.20
N SER A 39 -6.87 1.24 -10.78
CA SER A 39 -7.88 1.83 -11.66
C SER A 39 -7.61 3.30 -11.98
N GLY A 40 -6.62 3.93 -11.34
CA GLY A 40 -6.28 5.34 -11.52
C GLY A 40 -7.26 6.31 -10.85
N LYS A 41 -8.09 5.83 -9.92
CA LYS A 41 -9.00 6.67 -9.12
C LYS A 41 -8.23 7.50 -8.08
N VAL A 42 -7.10 6.97 -7.61
CA VAL A 42 -6.11 7.67 -6.80
C VAL A 42 -4.73 7.56 -7.43
N THR A 43 -3.88 8.56 -7.22
CA THR A 43 -2.55 8.63 -7.86
C THR A 43 -1.37 8.58 -6.90
N HIS A 44 -1.64 8.58 -5.59
CA HIS A 44 -0.63 8.58 -4.53
C HIS A 44 -0.76 7.41 -3.56
N PHE A 45 0.29 7.15 -2.78
CA PHE A 45 0.34 6.16 -1.73
C PHE A 45 0.76 6.73 -0.38
N ILE A 46 0.16 6.19 0.68
CA ILE A 46 0.68 6.19 2.04
C ILE A 46 0.98 4.74 2.39
N GLU A 47 2.26 4.40 2.50
CA GLU A 47 2.71 3.07 2.90
C GLU A 47 2.96 3.04 4.42
N LEU A 48 2.35 2.07 5.10
CA LEU A 48 2.46 1.84 6.54
C LEU A 48 3.15 0.49 6.82
N ASP A 49 3.84 0.38 7.95
CA ASP A 49 4.17 -0.93 8.52
C ASP A 49 2.96 -1.57 9.22
N LYS A 50 3.10 -2.82 9.66
CA LYS A 50 2.02 -3.57 10.34
C LYS A 50 1.62 -2.96 11.71
N GLU A 51 2.46 -2.09 12.27
CA GLU A 51 2.18 -1.33 13.49
C GLU A 51 1.49 0.01 13.21
N GLY A 52 1.30 0.38 11.94
CA GLY A 52 0.67 1.61 11.50
C GLY A 52 1.61 2.82 11.46
N ASN A 53 2.93 2.61 11.55
CA ASN A 53 3.90 3.68 11.36
C ASN A 53 4.09 3.97 9.87
N ILE A 54 4.31 5.23 9.53
CA ILE A 54 4.56 5.64 8.14
C ILE A 54 5.92 5.10 7.69
N ALA A 55 5.91 4.22 6.69
CA ALA A 55 7.11 3.77 5.99
C ALA A 55 7.50 4.73 4.87
N ARG A 56 6.52 5.20 4.07
CA ARG A 56 6.75 6.06 2.91
C ARG A 56 5.48 6.81 2.47
N ILE A 57 5.65 7.95 1.81
CA ILE A 57 4.60 8.67 1.06
C ILE A 57 5.09 8.87 -0.38
N VAL A 58 4.25 8.56 -1.37
CA VAL A 58 4.56 8.61 -2.82
C VAL A 58 3.46 9.32 -3.59
#